data_AF-A0A8T8XH91-F1
#
_entry.id   AF-A0A8T8XH91-F1
#
_cell.length_a   1.000
_cell.length_b   1.000
_cell.length_c   1.000
_cell.angle_alpha   90.00
_cell.angle_beta   90.00
_cell.angle_gamma   90.00
#
_symmetry.space_group_name_H-M   'P 1'
#
loop_
_entity.id
_entity.type
_entity.pdbx_description
1 polymer ?
#
loop_
_entity_poly.entity_id
_entity_poly.type
_entity_poly.pdbx_seq_one_letter_code
_entity_poly.pdbx_strand_id
1 'polypeptide(L)'
;VAVGCHNSLLFHPNRINANIGDQVTFNFCSLNHTLTQSTLERPCSSVSKFDTGFNQYNPDDVKHLALTLTVNTLDPQWFFCDQSQPISHCHEGMVFALNPGNEMDTFLMNA
;
A
#
# COMPACT_ATOMS: atom_id res chain seq x y z
N VAL A 1 5.03 -5.33 -5.81
CA VAL A 1 4.76 -3.90 -5.56
C VAL A 1 5.98 -3.30 -4.91
N ALA A 2 6.60 -2.31 -5.54
CA ALA A 2 7.64 -1.48 -4.90
C ALA A 2 6.96 -0.46 -3.97
N VAL A 3 7.45 -0.32 -2.74
CA VAL A 3 6.90 0.58 -1.73
C VAL A 3 7.98 1.60 -1.37
N GLY A 4 7.80 2.85 -1.77
CA GLY A 4 8.69 3.95 -1.39
C GLY A 4 10.03 4.03 -2.13
N CYS A 5 10.29 3.14 -3.10
CA CYS A 5 11.60 3.05 -3.75
C CYS A 5 11.97 4.32 -4.53
N HIS A 6 13.27 4.61 -4.62
CA HIS A 6 13.81 5.87 -5.16
C HIS A 6 13.32 7.12 -4.41
N ASN A 7 13.13 7.02 -3.08
CA ASN A 7 12.61 8.10 -2.23
C ASN A 7 11.27 8.66 -2.72
N SER A 8 10.38 7.79 -3.19
CA SER A 8 9.07 8.18 -3.70
C SER A 8 7.97 7.96 -2.66
N LEU A 9 6.85 8.67 -2.78
CA LEU A 9 5.68 8.49 -1.92
C LEU A 9 4.61 7.69 -2.65
N LEU A 10 4.96 6.50 -3.14
CA LEU A 10 4.04 5.69 -3.95
C LEU A 10 4.22 4.18 -3.78
N PHE A 11 3.16 3.47 -4.14
CA PHE A 11 3.18 2.06 -4.46
C PHE A 11 3.31 1.90 -5.99
N HIS A 12 4.24 1.07 -6.47
CA HIS A 12 4.42 0.82 -7.91
C HIS A 12 4.35 -0.68 -8.27
N PRO A 13 3.40 -1.12 -9.11
CA PRO A 13 2.20 -0.38 -9.50
C PRO A 13 1.31 -0.07 -8.28
N ASN A 14 0.47 0.96 -8.38
CA ASN A 14 -0.47 1.35 -7.32
C ASN A 14 -1.75 0.50 -7.31
N ARG A 15 -1.90 -0.41 -8.27
CA ARG A 15 -2.96 -1.42 -8.26
C ARG A 15 -2.50 -2.73 -8.88
N ILE A 16 -3.12 -3.81 -8.45
CA ILE A 16 -2.96 -5.14 -9.04
C ILE A 16 -4.34 -5.78 -9.18
N ASN A 17 -4.58 -6.42 -10.33
CA ASN A 17 -5.67 -7.39 -10.49
C ASN A 17 -5.06 -8.80 -10.45
N ALA A 18 -5.55 -9.64 -9.54
CA ALA A 18 -5.02 -10.97 -9.26
C ALA A 18 -6.14 -11.96 -8.94
N ASN A 19 -5.87 -13.24 -9.15
CA ASN A 19 -6.81 -14.33 -8.87
C ASN A 19 -6.64 -14.85 -7.44
N ILE A 20 -7.66 -15.55 -6.94
CA ILE A 20 -7.55 -16.27 -5.66
C ILE A 20 -6.40 -17.29 -5.76
N GLY A 21 -5.51 -17.29 -4.76
CA GLY A 21 -4.31 -18.10 -4.69
C GLY A 21 -3.03 -17.41 -5.19
N ASP A 22 -3.15 -16.30 -5.93
CA ASP A 22 -1.98 -15.51 -6.32
C ASP A 22 -1.30 -14.89 -5.08
N GLN A 23 0.00 -14.62 -5.21
CA GLN A 23 0.78 -13.97 -4.18
C GLN A 23 1.23 -12.58 -4.64
N VAL A 24 0.98 -11.57 -3.82
CA VAL A 24 1.41 -10.19 -4.04
C VAL A 24 2.50 -9.85 -3.04
N THR A 25 3.72 -9.68 -3.54
CA THR A 25 4.87 -9.29 -2.73
C THR A 25 5.09 -7.78 -2.78
N PHE A 26 5.19 -7.15 -1.62
CA PHE A 26 5.50 -5.76 -1.38
C PHE A 26 6.95 -5.65 -0.93
N ASN A 27 7.79 -4.97 -1.70
CA ASN A 27 9.19 -4.73 -1.40
C ASN A 27 9.33 -3.31 -0.87
N PHE A 28 9.69 -3.18 0.40
CA PHE A 28 9.85 -1.90 1.08
C PHE A 28 11.26 -1.37 0.88
N CYS A 29 11.34 -0.10 0.49
CA CYS A 29 12.57 0.61 0.18
C CYS A 29 12.67 1.90 1.02
N SER A 30 13.85 2.48 1.05
CA SER A 30 14.13 3.82 1.57
C SER A 30 13.70 3.97 3.04
N LEU A 31 12.91 4.97 3.42
CA LEU A 31 12.62 5.20 4.83
C LEU A 31 11.52 4.26 5.34
N ASN A 32 10.58 4.79 6.12
CA ASN A 32 9.52 4.02 6.74
C ASN A 32 8.21 4.21 5.98
N HIS A 33 7.66 3.12 5.50
CA HIS A 33 6.34 3.04 4.87
C HIS A 33 5.54 1.92 5.51
N THR A 34 4.21 2.02 5.42
CA THR A 34 3.30 0.97 5.88
C THR A 34 2.49 0.42 4.72
N LEU A 35 1.93 -0.76 4.91
CA LEU A 35 0.76 -1.23 4.17
C LEU A 35 -0.38 -1.38 5.18
N THR A 36 -1.22 -0.35 5.26
CA THR A 36 -2.31 -0.28 6.24
C THR A 36 -3.64 -0.36 5.51
N GLN A 37 -4.54 -1.23 5.95
CA GLN A 37 -5.83 -1.44 5.28
C GLN A 37 -6.82 -0.33 5.62
N SER A 38 -7.57 0.12 4.62
CA SER A 38 -8.58 1.17 4.69
C SER A 38 -9.86 0.78 3.93
N THR A 39 -10.68 1.76 3.54
CA THR A 39 -11.83 1.57 2.65
C THR A 39 -11.77 2.53 1.47
N LEU A 40 -12.54 2.25 0.42
CA LEU A 40 -12.68 3.12 -0.75
C LEU A 40 -13.10 4.55 -0.34
N GLU A 41 -14.02 4.67 0.61
CA GLU A 41 -14.59 5.94 1.07
C GLU A 41 -13.67 6.69 2.03
N ARG A 42 -12.74 5.99 2.69
CA ARG A 42 -11.84 6.55 3.70
C ARG A 42 -10.40 6.02 3.53
N PRO A 43 -9.74 6.31 2.41
CA PRO A 43 -8.40 5.81 2.08
C PRO A 43 -7.36 6.05 3.16
N CYS A 44 -7.33 7.25 3.76
CA CYS A 44 -6.33 7.65 4.76
C CYS A 44 -6.79 7.40 6.21
N SER A 45 -7.60 6.35 6.43
CA SER A 45 -8.04 5.94 7.76
C SER A 45 -7.95 4.42 7.89
N SER A 46 -7.21 3.96 8.90
CA SER A 46 -7.12 2.54 9.22
C SER A 46 -8.47 1.97 9.63
N VAL A 47 -8.80 0.77 9.15
CA VAL A 47 -9.93 -0.04 9.62
C VAL A 47 -9.51 -1.06 10.70
N SER A 48 -8.28 -1.00 11.19
CA SER A 48 -7.73 -1.88 12.23
C SER A 48 -7.83 -3.39 11.93
N LYS A 49 -7.86 -3.76 10.63
CA LYS A 49 -7.91 -5.16 10.18
C LYS A 49 -6.53 -5.70 9.81
N PHE A 50 -5.74 -4.89 9.11
CA PHE A 50 -4.39 -5.24 8.67
C PHE A 50 -3.52 -3.98 8.68
N ASP A 51 -2.33 -4.10 9.26
CA ASP A 51 -1.31 -3.06 9.27
C ASP A 51 0.06 -3.71 9.47
N THR A 52 1.04 -3.30 8.65
CA THR A 52 2.43 -3.71 8.84
C THR A 52 3.11 -2.96 9.99
N GLY A 53 2.56 -1.81 10.38
CA GLY A 53 3.25 -0.80 11.17
C GLY A 53 4.49 -0.26 10.45
N PHE A 54 5.25 0.60 11.13
CA PHE A 54 6.53 1.12 10.66
C PHE A 54 7.69 0.18 10.99
N ASN A 55 7.57 -1.09 10.59
CA ASN A 55 8.56 -2.13 10.87
C ASN A 55 9.53 -2.35 9.69
N GLN A 56 9.40 -1.55 8.63
CA GLN A 56 10.07 -1.75 7.34
C GLN A 56 11.00 -0.58 6.98
N TYR A 57 11.74 -0.04 7.96
CA TYR A 57 12.76 1.00 7.74
C TYR A 57 13.93 0.43 6.91
N ASN A 58 14.21 0.98 5.72
CA ASN A 58 15.18 0.40 4.78
C ASN A 58 16.12 1.42 4.08
N PRO A 59 16.84 2.30 4.80
CA PRO A 59 17.53 3.44 4.18
C PRO A 59 18.62 3.02 3.18
N ASP A 60 19.12 1.80 3.28
CA ASP A 60 20.16 1.22 2.41
C ASP A 60 19.59 0.31 1.30
N ASP A 61 18.26 0.25 1.13
CA ASP A 61 17.56 -0.56 0.12
C ASP A 61 17.99 -2.04 0.09
N VAL A 62 18.16 -2.65 1.27
CA VAL A 62 18.49 -4.08 1.35
C VAL A 62 17.32 -4.93 0.87
N LYS A 63 17.61 -6.00 0.11
CA LYS A 63 16.61 -6.80 -0.62
C LYS A 63 15.71 -7.70 0.25
N HIS A 64 15.81 -7.65 1.57
CA HIS A 64 15.16 -8.59 2.48
C HIS A 64 13.93 -8.03 3.20
N LEU A 65 13.56 -6.77 2.96
CA LEU A 65 12.37 -6.15 3.55
C LEU A 65 11.18 -6.31 2.61
N ALA A 66 10.56 -7.49 2.66
CA ALA A 66 9.39 -7.79 1.86
C ALA A 66 8.26 -8.43 2.67
N LEU A 67 7.02 -8.12 2.29
CA LEU A 67 5.81 -8.75 2.78
C LEU A 67 5.11 -9.42 1.60
N THR A 68 4.61 -10.65 1.77
CA THR A 68 3.77 -11.30 0.77
C THR A 68 2.37 -11.50 1.32
N LEU A 69 1.36 -11.05 0.56
CA LEU A 69 -0.04 -11.35 0.81
C LEU A 69 -0.53 -12.42 -0.17
N THR A 70 -1.24 -13.41 0.33
CA THR A 70 -1.98 -14.37 -0.51
C THR A 70 -3.37 -13.80 -0.78
N VAL A 71 -3.78 -13.79 -2.05
CA VAL A 71 -5.10 -13.33 -2.48
C VAL A 71 -6.13 -14.39 -2.11
N ASN A 72 -6.99 -14.09 -1.14
CA ASN A 72 -8.01 -15.02 -0.62
C ASN A 72 -9.44 -14.67 -1.07
N THR A 73 -9.65 -13.52 -1.69
CA THR A 73 -10.95 -13.05 -2.22
C THR A 73 -10.73 -12.21 -3.48
N LEU A 74 -11.77 -12.12 -4.32
CA LEU A 74 -11.82 -11.18 -5.45
C LEU A 74 -12.42 -9.82 -5.06
N ASP A 75 -12.95 -9.68 -3.84
CA ASP A 75 -13.45 -8.40 -3.34
C ASP A 75 -12.32 -7.35 -3.34
N PRO A 76 -12.60 -6.08 -3.71
CA PRO A 76 -11.62 -5.02 -3.66
C PRO A 76 -11.04 -4.82 -2.26
N GLN A 77 -9.72 -4.68 -2.17
CA GLN A 77 -9.02 -4.33 -0.93
C GLN A 77 -8.20 -3.07 -1.11
N TRP A 78 -8.28 -2.20 -0.11
CA TRP A 78 -7.79 -0.84 -0.14
C TRP A 78 -6.72 -0.65 0.92
N PHE A 79 -5.59 -0.08 0.53
CA PHE A 79 -4.45 0.11 1.42
C PHE A 79 -3.83 1.50 1.22
N PHE A 80 -3.19 2.01 2.26
CA PHE A 80 -2.47 3.27 2.24
C PHE A 80 -1.20 3.19 3.07
N CYS A 81 -0.33 4.20 2.92
CA CYS A 81 0.77 4.43 3.84
C CYS A 81 0.35 5.43 4.93
N ASP A 82 0.46 5.02 6.19
CA ASP A 82 0.06 5.79 7.38
C ASP A 82 1.12 6.82 7.83
N GLN A 83 2.19 7.01 7.06
CA GLN A 83 3.20 8.01 7.37
C GLN A 83 2.62 9.42 7.19
N SER A 84 2.72 10.21 8.25
CA SER A 84 2.23 11.59 8.28
C SER A 84 3.34 12.64 8.45
N GLN A 85 4.58 12.21 8.65
CA GLN A 85 5.72 13.10 8.89
C GLN A 85 6.79 12.92 7.80
N PRO A 86 7.32 14.01 7.20
CA PRO A 86 6.94 15.41 7.46
C PRO A 86 5.62 15.84 6.78
N ILE A 87 5.12 15.04 5.84
CA ILE A 87 3.86 15.25 5.11
C ILE A 87 3.07 13.95 5.09
N SER A 88 1.75 14.02 4.85
CA SER A 88 0.91 12.83 4.77
C SER A 88 1.11 12.09 3.46
N HIS A 89 1.78 10.94 3.51
CA HIS A 89 2.03 10.13 2.32
C HIS A 89 0.72 9.74 1.62
N CYS A 90 -0.33 9.40 2.39
CA CYS A 90 -1.63 9.05 1.82
C CYS A 90 -2.27 10.19 1.03
N HIS A 91 -2.33 11.40 1.61
CA HIS A 91 -2.90 12.57 0.93
C HIS A 91 -2.01 13.09 -0.22
N GLU A 92 -0.75 12.64 -0.28
CA GLU A 92 0.13 12.80 -1.46
C GLU A 92 -0.08 11.70 -2.52
N GLY A 93 -1.10 10.84 -2.35
CA GLY A 93 -1.46 9.78 -3.29
C GLY A 93 -0.80 8.43 -3.03
N MET A 94 -0.15 8.22 -1.88
CA MET A 94 0.46 6.93 -1.52
C MET A 94 -0.58 5.91 -1.06
N VAL A 95 -1.33 5.40 -2.03
CA VAL A 95 -2.38 4.39 -1.86
C VAL A 95 -2.17 3.20 -2.81
N PHE A 96 -2.65 2.02 -2.41
CA PHE A 96 -2.61 0.79 -3.18
C PHE A 96 -3.94 0.07 -3.16
N ALA A 97 -4.36 -0.48 -4.31
CA ALA A 97 -5.58 -1.27 -4.40
C ALA A 97 -5.34 -2.66 -5.01
N LEU A 98 -5.87 -3.68 -4.35
CA LEU A 98 -5.96 -5.04 -4.87
C LEU A 98 -7.36 -5.28 -5.41
N ASN A 99 -7.46 -5.73 -6.66
CA ASN A 99 -8.71 -5.98 -7.37
C ASN A 99 -9.70 -4.79 -7.34
N PRO A 100 -9.29 -3.53 -7.63
CA PRO A 100 -10.17 -2.36 -7.51
C PRO A 100 -11.30 -2.27 -8.55
N GLY A 101 -11.29 -3.12 -9.59
CA GLY A 101 -12.12 -2.89 -10.77
C GLY A 101 -11.80 -1.53 -11.41
N ASN A 102 -12.81 -0.67 -11.54
CA ASN A 102 -12.68 0.69 -12.10
C ASN A 102 -12.52 1.79 -11.03
N GLU A 103 -12.45 1.44 -9.75
CA GLU A 103 -12.54 2.39 -8.64
C GLU A 103 -11.18 2.96 -8.19
N MET A 104 -10.10 2.71 -8.94
CA MET A 104 -8.78 3.25 -8.57
C MET A 104 -8.75 4.78 -8.59
N ASP A 105 -9.38 5.40 -9.58
CA ASP A 105 -9.43 6.86 -9.68
C ASP A 105 -10.30 7.45 -8.55
N THR A 106 -11.43 6.79 -8.21
CA THR A 106 -12.26 7.13 -7.05
C THR A 106 -11.43 7.07 -5.76
N PHE A 107 -10.63 6.01 -5.58
CA PHE A 107 -9.81 5.83 -4.39
C PHE A 107 -8.74 6.91 -4.25
N LEU A 108 -8.12 7.31 -5.36
CA LEU A 108 -7.16 8.43 -5.39
C LEU A 108 -7.84 9.78 -5.11
N MET A 109 -9.06 10.01 -5.60
CA MET A 109 -9.80 11.27 -5.34
C MET A 109 -10.28 11.39 -3.89
N ASN A 110 -10.53 10.26 -3.22
CA ASN A 110 -10.94 10.25 -1.81
C ASN A 110 -9.75 10.38 -0.84
N ALA A 111 -8.52 10.23 -1.32
CA ALA A 111 -7.27 10.30 -0.56
C ALA A 111 -6.79 11.74 -0.43
#